data_AF-A0A7V9KAY8-F1
#
_entry.id   AF-A0A7V9KAY8-F1
#
_cell.length_a   1.000
_cell.length_b   1.000
_cell.length_c   1.000
_cell.angle_alpha   90.00
_cell.angle_beta   90.00
_cell.angle_gamma   90.00
#
_symmetry.space_group_name_H-M   'P 1'
#
loop_
_entity.id
_entity.type
_entity.pdbx_description
1 polymer ?
#
loop_
_entity_poly.entity_id
_entity_poly.type
_entity_poly.pdbx_seq_one_letter_code
_entity_poly.pdbx_strand_id
1 'polypeptide(L)'
;MVTCTRHDAFGDLPLEAWVETKETLHRFVQMVGKIRLAASFPANHGWNVPLYLTSTGLAAADWDRAATICGHAYAQAARRPGPGR
;
A
#
# COMPACT_ATOMS: atom_id res chain seq x y z
N MET A 1 -32.23 -4.26 -20.03
CA MET A 1 -32.12 -3.66 -18.69
C MET A 1 -31.55 -4.75 -17.79
N VAL A 2 -30.24 -4.74 -17.52
CA VAL A 2 -29.58 -5.79 -16.73
C VAL A 2 -29.36 -5.23 -15.32
N THR A 3 -30.10 -5.75 -14.35
CA THR A 3 -29.85 -5.52 -12.92
C THR A 3 -29.00 -6.67 -12.40
N CYS A 4 -27.73 -6.40 -12.09
CA CYS A 4 -26.86 -7.35 -11.41
C CYS A 4 -27.09 -7.19 -9.89
N THR A 5 -27.95 -8.01 -9.31
CA THR A 5 -28.24 -8.05 -7.87
C THR A 5 -27.16 -8.80 -7.10
N ARG A 6 -26.04 -8.12 -6.85
CA ARG A 6 -25.14 -8.47 -5.74
C ARG A 6 -24.44 -7.22 -5.22
N HIS A 7 -25.21 -6.37 -4.54
CA HIS A 7 -24.70 -5.20 -3.83
C HIS A 7 -25.04 -5.25 -2.32
N ASP A 8 -25.37 -6.44 -1.79
CA ASP A 8 -25.93 -6.54 -0.43
C ASP A 8 -24.89 -7.02 0.60
N ALA A 9 -23.70 -7.44 0.14
CA ALA A 9 -22.65 -7.96 1.01
C ALA A 9 -21.90 -6.85 1.78
N PHE A 10 -21.93 -5.64 1.25
CA PHE A 10 -21.32 -4.45 1.82
C PHE A 10 -22.42 -3.39 1.75
N GLY A 11 -23.09 -3.10 2.86
CA GLY A 11 -24.19 -2.14 2.88
C GLY A 11 -23.82 -0.79 2.29
N ASP A 12 -24.82 0.05 2.01
CA ASP A 12 -24.62 1.35 1.38
C ASP A 12 -23.59 2.21 2.13
N LEU A 13 -22.56 2.69 1.41
CA LEU A 13 -21.53 3.58 1.93
C LEU A 13 -21.57 4.94 1.18
N PRO A 14 -22.61 5.76 1.40
CA PRO A 14 -22.79 7.02 0.67
C PRO A 14 -21.68 8.02 1.00
N LEU A 15 -21.03 8.58 -0.02
CA LEU A 15 -19.84 9.43 0.14
C LEU A 15 -20.06 10.60 1.10
N GLU A 16 -21.21 11.26 0.97
CA GLU A 16 -21.60 12.45 1.72
C GLU A 16 -21.56 12.22 3.24
N ALA A 17 -21.89 11.00 3.68
CA ALA A 17 -21.94 10.66 5.10
C ALA A 17 -20.56 10.51 5.76
N TRP A 18 -19.48 10.37 4.98
CA TRP A 18 -18.14 10.09 5.53
C TRP A 18 -17.01 10.91 4.88
N VAL A 19 -17.33 12.01 4.19
CA VAL A 19 -16.33 12.87 3.53
C VAL A 19 -15.21 13.28 4.49
N GLU A 20 -15.54 13.76 5.68
CA GLU A 20 -14.53 14.22 6.67
C GLU A 20 -13.62 13.07 7.13
N THR A 21 -14.19 11.88 7.34
CA THR A 21 -13.43 10.66 7.66
C THR A 21 -12.53 10.24 6.50
N LYS A 22 -13.04 10.26 5.26
CA LYS A 22 -12.26 9.98 4.05
C LYS A 22 -11.07 10.93 3.92
N GLU A 23 -11.30 12.23 4.10
CA GLU A 23 -10.26 13.25 4.01
C GLU A 23 -9.17 13.03 5.04
N THR A 24 -9.57 12.69 6.26
CA THR A 24 -8.64 12.39 7.35
C THR A 24 -7.83 11.13 7.04
N LEU A 25 -8.51 10.03 6.70
CA LEU A 25 -7.89 8.76 6.34
C LEU A 25 -6.93 8.91 5.15
N HIS A 26 -7.34 9.67 4.13
CA HIS A 26 -6.52 9.94 2.96
C HIS A 26 -5.21 10.62 3.33
N ARG A 27 -5.25 11.65 4.20
CA ARG A 27 -4.05 12.35 4.66
C ARG A 27 -3.13 11.42 5.47
N PHE A 28 -3.68 10.60 6.36
CA PHE A 28 -2.89 9.62 7.10
C PHE A 28 -2.19 8.61 6.17
N VAL A 29 -2.92 8.06 5.19
CA VAL A 29 -2.36 7.13 4.21
C VAL A 29 -1.27 7.79 3.36
N GLN A 30 -1.44 9.06 2.98
CA GLN A 30 -0.42 9.84 2.28
C GLN A 30 0.85 10.02 3.12
N MET A 31 0.72 10.36 4.41
CA MET A 31 1.86 10.52 5.33
C MET A 31 2.61 9.19 5.51
N VAL A 32 1.89 8.11 5.81
CA VAL A 32 2.48 6.77 5.99
C VAL A 32 3.14 6.30 4.70
N GLY A 33 2.51 6.51 3.54
CA GLY A 33 3.07 6.17 2.23
C GLY A 33 4.40 6.87 1.95
N LYS A 34 4.51 8.16 2.27
CA LYS A 34 5.77 8.92 2.13
C LYS A 34 6.87 8.41 3.05
N ILE A 35 6.54 8.11 4.32
CA ILE A 35 7.50 7.56 5.28
C ILE A 35 8.03 6.21 4.78
N ARG A 36 7.13 5.32 4.32
CA ARG A 36 7.51 4.03 3.76
C ARG A 36 8.36 4.17 2.51
N LEU A 37 8.00 5.08 1.60
CA LEU A 37 8.77 5.35 0.38
C LEU A 37 10.20 5.78 0.72
N ALA A 38 10.38 6.68 1.70
CA ALA A 38 11.70 7.12 2.15
C ALA A 38 12.50 6.02 2.85
N ALA A 39 11.83 5.09 3.55
CA ALA A 39 12.44 3.95 4.22
C ALA A 39 12.70 2.74 3.30
N SER A 40 12.24 2.79 2.06
CA SER A 40 12.36 1.70 1.08
C SER A 40 13.64 1.78 0.27
N PHE A 41 14.02 0.65 -0.31
CA PHE A 41 14.89 0.71 -1.48
C PHE A 41 14.15 1.39 -2.65
N PRO A 42 14.84 2.24 -3.43
CA PRO A 42 14.28 2.78 -4.65
C PRO A 42 13.86 1.65 -5.60
N ALA A 43 12.58 1.61 -5.94
CA ALA A 43 12.05 0.77 -7.00
C ALA A 43 11.25 1.63 -7.96
N ASN A 44 10.97 1.08 -9.14
CA ASN A 44 10.30 1.84 -10.19
C ASN A 44 8.99 2.45 -9.68
N HIS A 45 8.87 3.77 -9.81
CA HIS A 45 7.71 4.57 -9.44
C HIS A 45 7.10 4.29 -8.04
N GLY A 46 7.90 3.78 -7.09
CA GLY A 46 7.44 3.46 -5.73
C GLY A 46 6.44 2.30 -5.65
N TRP A 47 6.40 1.40 -6.63
CA TRP A 47 5.44 0.27 -6.65
C TRP A 47 5.68 -0.77 -5.54
N ASN A 48 6.83 -0.69 -4.86
CA ASN A 48 7.20 -1.56 -3.74
C ASN A 48 6.64 -1.12 -2.38
N VAL A 49 5.88 -0.02 -2.30
CA VAL A 49 5.29 0.47 -1.05
C VAL A 49 3.76 0.47 -0.99
N PRO A 50 3.05 -0.61 -1.39
CA PRO A 50 1.60 -0.68 -1.22
C PRO A 50 1.20 -0.82 0.26
N LEU A 51 -0.04 -0.40 0.54
CA LEU A 51 -0.77 -0.77 1.76
C LEU A 51 -1.80 -1.84 1.39
N TYR A 52 -1.84 -2.92 2.15
CA TYR A 52 -2.75 -4.06 1.97
C TYR A 52 -3.93 -3.95 2.91
N LEU A 53 -5.11 -4.30 2.41
CA LEU A 53 -6.31 -4.40 3.23
C LEU A 53 -6.32 -5.73 3.99
N THR A 54 -6.64 -5.66 5.26
CA THR A 54 -6.86 -6.79 6.17
C THR A 54 -8.25 -6.65 6.79
N SER A 55 -8.75 -7.70 7.45
CA SER A 55 -10.04 -7.65 8.15
C SER A 55 -10.12 -6.59 9.25
N THR A 56 -8.97 -6.09 9.72
CA THR A 56 -8.86 -5.12 10.82
C THR A 56 -8.32 -3.75 10.38
N GLY A 57 -8.11 -3.53 9.08
CA GLY A 57 -7.61 -2.25 8.55
C GLY A 57 -6.51 -2.39 7.52
N LEU A 58 -5.68 -1.36 7.38
CA LEU A 58 -4.57 -1.33 6.43
C LEU A 58 -3.28 -1.78 7.10
N ALA A 59 -2.64 -2.79 6.53
CA ALA A 59 -1.33 -3.27 6.92
C ALA A 59 -0.33 -3.02 5.80
N ALA A 60 0.96 -3.09 6.12
CA ALA A 60 1.99 -3.11 5.10
C ALA A 60 2.78 -4.40 5.22
N ALA A 61 3.15 -4.98 4.09
CA ALA A 61 4.02 -6.15 4.09
C ALA A 61 5.39 -5.79 4.69
N ASP A 62 6.01 -6.78 5.33
CA ASP A 62 7.43 -6.77 5.60
C ASP A 62 8.21 -6.67 4.28
N TRP A 63 9.45 -6.18 4.36
CA TRP A 63 10.27 -5.93 3.17
C TRP A 63 10.45 -7.18 2.32
N ASP A 64 10.56 -8.35 2.95
CA ASP A 64 10.78 -9.63 2.25
C ASP A 64 9.55 -10.03 1.42
N ARG A 65 8.32 -9.84 1.93
CA ARG A 65 7.11 -10.09 1.13
C ARG A 65 6.82 -8.97 0.13
N ALA A 66 7.12 -7.71 0.45
CA ALA A 66 6.99 -6.61 -0.51
C ALA A 66 7.90 -6.80 -1.74
N ALA A 67 9.09 -7.34 -1.53
CA ALA A 67 10.04 -7.68 -2.61
C ALA A 67 9.56 -8.82 -3.52
N THR A 68 8.61 -9.64 -3.07
CA THR A 68 8.04 -10.73 -3.88
C THR A 68 7.08 -10.19 -4.94
N ILE A 69 6.31 -9.14 -4.62
CA ILE A 69 5.34 -8.53 -5.56
C ILE A 69 6.03 -7.73 -6.65
N CYS A 70 7.17 -7.09 -6.35
CA CYS A 70 7.97 -6.41 -7.36
C CYS A 70 8.81 -7.35 -8.24
N GLY A 71 8.70 -8.67 -8.05
CA GLY A 71 9.34 -9.69 -8.88
C GLY A 71 10.83 -9.80 -8.61
N HIS A 72 11.22 -10.78 -7.79
CA HIS A 72 12.54 -10.83 -7.17
C HIS A 72 12.78 -9.53 -6.38
N ALA A 73 13.25 -9.69 -5.18
CA ALA A 73 14.60 -9.26 -4.99
C ALA A 73 15.19 -8.25 -6.06
N TYR A 74 15.84 -7.17 -5.66
CA TYR A 74 16.97 -7.36 -4.75
C TYR A 74 18.03 -8.36 -5.29
N ALA A 75 17.92 -8.91 -6.52
CA ALA A 75 19.08 -9.32 -7.31
C ALA A 75 20.09 -8.15 -7.43
N GLN A 76 19.64 -6.91 -7.18
CA GLN A 76 20.47 -5.71 -7.11
C GLN A 76 21.01 -5.36 -5.72
N ALA A 77 20.43 -5.81 -4.60
CA ALA A 77 21.11 -5.67 -3.32
C ALA A 77 22.27 -6.67 -3.16
N ALA A 78 22.29 -7.73 -3.98
CA ALA A 78 23.43 -8.65 -4.12
C ALA A 78 24.69 -8.03 -4.76
N ARG A 79 24.69 -6.72 -5.10
CA ARG A 79 25.87 -5.95 -5.53
C ARG A 79 26.21 -4.79 -4.60
N ARG A 80 25.86 -4.86 -3.31
CA ARG A 80 26.39 -3.87 -2.36
C ARG A 80 27.84 -4.20 -2.04
N PRO A 81 28.82 -3.29 -2.26
CA PRO A 81 29.92 -3.23 -1.32
C PRO A 81 29.35 -2.70 0.01
N GLY A 82 29.79 -3.31 1.11
CA GLY A 82 29.51 -2.80 2.46
C GLY A 82 30.10 -1.40 2.68
N PRO A 83 29.81 -0.73 3.80
CA PRO A 83 30.43 0.54 4.11
C PRO A 83 31.95 0.33 4.25
N GLY A 84 32.69 0.79 3.24
CA GLY A 84 34.14 0.63 3.13
C GLY A 84 34.84 1.98 3.29
N ARG A 85 35.45 2.15 4.46
CA ARG A 85 36.34 3.22 4.94
C ARG A 85 35.76 4.64 5.04
#